data_AF-A0A2E5ENV0-F1
#
_entry.id   AF-A0A2E5ENV0-F1
#
_cell.length_a   1.000
_cell.length_b   1.000
_cell.length_c   1.000
_cell.angle_alpha   90.00
_cell.angle_beta   90.00
_cell.angle_gamma   90.00
#
_symmetry.space_group_name_H-M   'P 1'
#
loop_
_entity.id
_entity.type
_entity.pdbx_description
1 polymer ?
#
loop_
_entity_poly.entity_id
_entity_poly.type
_entity_poly.pdbx_seq_one_letter_code
_entity_poly.pdbx_strand_id
1 'polypeptide(L)'
;MSKNKIEKTVKMDDKEIEIYVIKPTNNTVKQADRHKSKTWNQAIQDDVLTKKELGVLMRKRGIWDEAKDKEEEDITKRIVELEKQLYNGDGKRKPKVSEGRDLAVEIRKARLELRDLIADRISLEENTAESLADNARFDYLVAHCTFYKDGKPVYNSFEEYNNKSADEIAFAAASALAEMLYNIDSSFEKNLPENQWLTKFGLVDDELNLIDPTSGDKIDTKGRKIDDEGYLLDDDGNRVDKDGNEITSEGLYKMADYQNDLAPKKRRSTRKAKAEEKEQTETNEEALTTES
;
A
#
# COMPACT_ATOMS: atom_id res chain seq x y z
N MET A 1 20.98 7.54 -14.26
CA MET A 1 20.69 7.53 -15.71
C MET A 1 19.18 7.40 -15.89
N SER A 2 18.49 8.46 -16.33
CA SER A 2 17.05 8.34 -16.60
C SER A 2 16.86 7.39 -17.79
N LYS A 3 16.22 6.26 -17.56
CA LYS A 3 15.91 5.30 -18.62
C LYS A 3 14.88 5.96 -19.55
N ASN A 4 15.24 6.19 -20.81
CA ASN A 4 14.33 6.76 -21.83
C ASN A 4 13.15 5.85 -22.18
N LYS A 5 13.14 4.61 -21.65
CA LYS A 5 12.14 3.57 -21.86
C LYS A 5 12.02 2.76 -20.56
N ILE A 6 10.79 2.49 -20.12
CA ILE A 6 10.49 1.58 -19.01
C ILE A 6 9.56 0.49 -19.54
N GLU A 7 9.89 -0.76 -19.29
CA GLU A 7 9.10 -1.93 -19.70
C GLU A 7 8.28 -2.44 -18.51
N LYS A 8 7.05 -2.89 -18.76
CA LYS A 8 6.14 -3.45 -17.75
C LYS A 8 5.42 -4.67 -18.33
N THR A 9 5.17 -5.65 -17.47
CA THR A 9 4.31 -6.81 -17.77
C THR A 9 3.04 -6.67 -16.93
N VAL A 10 1.88 -6.77 -17.56
CA VAL A 10 0.55 -6.57 -16.97
C VAL A 10 -0.24 -7.88 -17.10
N LYS A 11 -1.02 -8.27 -16.08
CA LYS A 11 -1.78 -9.52 -16.04
C LYS A 11 -3.29 -9.27 -16.15
N MET A 12 -3.81 -9.11 -17.35
CA MET A 12 -5.25 -8.99 -17.59
C MET A 12 -5.86 -10.34 -17.95
N ASP A 13 -6.96 -10.73 -17.30
CA ASP A 13 -7.77 -11.90 -17.67
C ASP A 13 -6.93 -13.19 -17.92
N ASP A 14 -6.02 -13.49 -16.99
CA ASP A 14 -5.06 -14.62 -17.05
C ASP A 14 -4.07 -14.58 -18.25
N LYS A 15 -3.92 -13.42 -18.90
CA LYS A 15 -2.94 -13.19 -19.97
C LYS A 15 -1.91 -12.15 -19.56
N GLU A 16 -0.65 -12.47 -19.84
CA GLU A 16 0.45 -11.52 -19.70
C GLU A 16 0.58 -10.66 -20.95
N ILE A 17 0.47 -9.35 -20.76
CA ILE A 17 0.60 -8.32 -21.80
C ILE A 17 1.84 -7.50 -21.48
N GLU A 18 2.78 -7.46 -22.42
CA GLU A 18 4.02 -6.69 -22.30
C GLU A 18 3.87 -5.31 -22.98
N ILE A 19 4.08 -4.26 -22.21
CA ILE A 19 4.06 -2.87 -22.68
C ILE A 19 5.39 -2.17 -22.39
N TYR A 20 5.63 -1.06 -23.06
CA TYR A 20 6.68 -0.13 -22.68
C TYR A 20 6.20 1.32 -22.78
N VAL A 21 6.75 2.15 -21.89
CA VAL A 21 6.52 3.59 -21.85
C VAL A 21 7.81 4.31 -22.19
N ILE A 22 7.73 5.31 -23.07
CA ILE A 22 8.88 6.13 -23.47
C ILE A 22 8.81 7.53 -22.87
N LYS A 23 9.98 8.19 -22.81
CA LYS A 23 10.05 9.59 -22.45
C LYS A 23 9.31 10.46 -23.47
N PRO A 24 8.40 11.37 -23.03
CA PRO A 24 7.73 12.28 -23.94
C PRO A 24 8.71 13.12 -24.75
N THR A 25 8.46 13.22 -26.05
CA THR A 25 9.21 14.14 -26.91
C THR A 25 8.75 15.59 -26.68
N ASN A 26 9.57 16.56 -27.08
CA ASN A 26 9.18 17.98 -27.05
C ASN A 26 7.86 18.25 -27.81
N ASN A 27 7.59 17.51 -28.90
CA ASN A 27 6.34 17.66 -29.63
C ASN A 27 5.15 17.11 -28.82
N THR A 28 5.31 15.93 -28.21
CA THR A 28 4.28 15.32 -27.35
C THR A 28 3.95 16.24 -26.16
N VAL A 29 4.97 16.80 -25.51
CA VAL A 29 4.82 17.75 -24.41
C VAL A 29 4.03 18.99 -24.84
N LYS A 30 4.38 19.59 -26.00
CA LYS A 30 3.64 20.74 -26.53
C LYS A 30 2.15 20.44 -26.77
N GLN A 31 1.82 19.24 -27.23
CA GLN A 31 0.41 18.86 -27.43
C GLN A 31 -0.30 18.60 -26.10
N ALA A 32 0.38 17.97 -25.14
CA ALA A 32 -0.14 17.79 -23.78
C ALA A 32 -0.41 19.14 -23.10
N ASP A 33 0.50 20.12 -23.24
CA ASP A 33 0.31 21.47 -22.71
C ASP A 33 -0.88 22.19 -23.35
N ARG A 34 -1.11 21.99 -24.66
CA ARG A 34 -2.33 22.49 -25.32
C ARG A 34 -3.59 21.83 -24.76
N HIS A 35 -3.54 20.53 -24.49
CA HIS A 35 -4.66 19.80 -23.90
C HIS A 35 -4.95 20.29 -22.46
N LYS A 36 -3.89 20.52 -21.67
CA LYS A 36 -3.97 21.20 -20.36
C LYS A 36 -4.68 22.54 -20.47
N SER A 37 -4.24 23.43 -21.37
CA SER A 37 -4.83 24.77 -21.50
C SER A 37 -6.30 24.73 -21.93
N LYS A 38 -6.70 23.78 -22.80
CA LYS A 38 -8.10 23.60 -23.17
C LYS A 38 -8.94 23.16 -21.97
N THR A 39 -8.46 22.16 -21.22
CA THR A 39 -9.15 21.64 -20.04
C THR A 39 -9.27 22.71 -18.96
N TRP A 40 -8.21 23.48 -18.71
CA TRP A 40 -8.25 24.64 -17.82
C TRP A 40 -9.33 25.63 -18.24
N ASN A 41 -9.35 26.06 -19.50
CA ASN A 41 -10.34 27.03 -19.99
C ASN A 41 -11.77 26.50 -19.85
N GLN A 42 -11.98 25.22 -20.12
CA GLN A 42 -13.28 24.57 -19.94
C GLN A 42 -13.69 24.55 -18.47
N ALA A 43 -12.78 24.14 -17.56
CA ALA A 43 -13.03 24.13 -16.12
C ALA A 43 -13.43 25.52 -15.61
N ILE A 44 -12.77 26.58 -16.08
CA ILE A 44 -13.15 27.97 -15.73
C ILE A 44 -14.53 28.34 -16.31
N GLN A 45 -14.88 27.91 -17.52
CA GLN A 45 -16.21 28.14 -18.10
C GLN A 45 -17.31 27.39 -17.36
N ASP A 46 -16.98 26.25 -16.78
CA ASP A 46 -17.89 25.40 -16.00
C ASP A 46 -17.94 25.80 -14.50
N ASP A 47 -17.40 26.98 -14.16
CA ASP A 47 -17.34 27.52 -12.79
C ASP A 47 -16.64 26.59 -11.76
N VAL A 48 -15.70 25.76 -12.23
CA VAL A 48 -14.84 24.95 -11.35
C VAL A 48 -13.89 25.88 -10.60
N LEU A 49 -13.81 25.69 -9.28
CA LEU A 49 -12.97 26.53 -8.42
C LEU A 49 -11.49 26.37 -8.76
N THR A 50 -10.78 27.49 -8.82
CA THR A 50 -9.32 27.49 -8.76
C THR A 50 -8.84 27.10 -7.36
N LYS A 51 -7.58 26.66 -7.23
CA LYS A 51 -6.96 26.41 -5.91
C LYS A 51 -7.06 27.60 -4.98
N LYS A 52 -6.92 28.82 -5.53
CA LYS A 52 -7.04 30.06 -4.76
C LYS A 52 -8.45 30.28 -4.21
N GLU A 53 -9.47 30.09 -5.05
CA GLU A 53 -10.88 30.25 -4.64
C GLU A 53 -11.30 29.16 -3.65
N LEU A 54 -10.88 27.93 -3.90
CA LEU A 54 -11.07 26.82 -2.97
C LEU A 54 -10.41 27.14 -1.62
N GLY A 55 -9.18 27.64 -1.60
CA GLY A 55 -8.49 28.05 -0.37
C GLY A 55 -9.27 29.10 0.44
N VAL A 56 -9.87 30.10 -0.22
CA VAL A 56 -10.74 31.08 0.46
C VAL A 56 -11.99 30.41 1.03
N LEU A 57 -12.62 29.51 0.25
CA LEU A 57 -13.81 28.79 0.67
C LEU A 57 -13.54 27.85 1.85
N MET A 58 -12.44 27.12 1.82
CA MET A 58 -12.02 26.19 2.87
C MET A 58 -11.77 26.93 4.18
N ARG A 59 -11.07 28.07 4.14
CA ARG A 59 -10.88 28.92 5.33
C ARG A 59 -12.19 29.43 5.90
N LYS A 60 -13.08 29.93 5.04
CA LYS A 60 -14.41 30.42 5.46
C LYS A 60 -15.26 29.33 6.12
N ARG A 61 -15.10 28.07 5.70
CA ARG A 61 -15.86 26.92 6.20
C ARG A 61 -15.15 26.16 7.32
N GLY A 62 -13.93 26.54 7.70
CA GLY A 62 -13.13 25.82 8.70
C GLY A 62 -12.71 24.41 8.27
N ILE A 63 -12.58 24.16 6.95
CA ILE A 63 -12.14 22.87 6.41
C ILE A 63 -10.61 22.79 6.41
N TRP A 64 -9.98 23.85 5.90
CA TRP A 64 -8.54 24.08 5.95
C TRP A 64 -8.33 25.53 6.36
N ASP A 65 -7.93 25.74 7.61
CA ASP A 65 -7.82 27.05 8.24
C ASP A 65 -6.38 27.37 8.66
N GLU A 66 -6.20 28.48 9.37
CA GLU A 66 -4.89 28.91 9.87
C GLU A 66 -4.27 27.90 10.85
N ALA A 67 -5.07 27.06 11.52
CA ALA A 67 -4.55 26.04 12.41
C ALA A 67 -3.87 24.91 11.63
N LYS A 68 -4.45 24.49 10.50
CA LYS A 68 -3.84 23.52 9.58
C LYS A 68 -2.57 24.06 8.91
N ASP A 69 -2.59 25.32 8.47
CA ASP A 69 -1.39 25.99 7.93
C ASP A 69 -0.26 26.03 8.99
N LYS A 70 -0.61 26.29 10.25
CA LYS A 70 0.34 26.29 11.37
C LYS A 70 0.85 24.90 11.74
N GLU A 71 -0.01 23.87 11.67
CA GLU A 71 0.36 22.47 11.89
C GLU A 71 1.48 22.04 10.94
N GLU A 72 1.36 22.38 9.65
CA GLU A 72 2.38 22.12 8.62
C GLU A 72 3.72 22.82 8.97
N GLU A 73 3.65 24.09 9.36
CA GLU A 73 4.82 24.88 9.75
C GLU A 73 5.52 24.31 11.00
N ASP A 74 4.75 23.94 12.01
CA ASP A 74 5.25 23.42 13.28
C ASP A 74 5.90 22.03 13.10
N ILE A 75 5.31 21.15 12.28
CA ILE A 75 5.91 19.85 11.93
C ILE A 75 7.23 20.05 11.18
N THR A 76 7.26 20.96 10.20
CA THR A 76 8.48 21.26 9.42
C THR A 76 9.60 21.79 10.33
N LYS A 77 9.29 22.70 11.25
CA LYS A 77 10.25 23.19 12.25
C LYS A 77 10.73 22.08 13.17
N ARG A 78 9.84 21.20 13.62
CA ARG A 78 10.17 20.04 14.47
C ARG A 78 11.15 19.11 13.77
N ILE A 79 10.95 18.80 12.49
CA ILE A 79 11.87 17.98 11.69
C ILE A 79 13.27 18.62 11.68
N VAL A 80 13.37 19.90 11.32
CA VAL A 80 14.66 20.61 11.26
C VAL A 80 15.36 20.65 12.61
N GLU A 81 14.62 20.83 13.70
CA GLU A 81 15.19 20.84 15.05
C GLU A 81 15.69 19.46 15.47
N LEU A 82 14.92 18.40 15.21
CA LEU A 82 15.33 17.02 15.46
C LEU A 82 16.56 16.64 14.63
N GLU A 83 16.62 17.04 13.36
CA GLU A 83 17.79 16.83 12.49
C GLU A 83 19.05 17.49 13.07
N LYS A 84 18.94 18.74 13.55
CA LYS A 84 20.06 19.43 14.21
C LYS A 84 20.53 18.66 15.45
N GLN A 85 19.60 18.18 16.27
CA GLN A 85 19.92 17.41 17.47
C GLN A 85 20.56 16.06 17.12
N LEU A 86 20.09 15.39 16.07
CA LEU A 86 20.62 14.12 15.59
C LEU A 86 22.09 14.25 15.16
N TYR A 87 22.44 15.33 14.45
CA TYR A 87 23.78 15.53 13.90
C TYR A 87 24.75 16.22 14.86
N ASN A 88 24.27 17.17 15.66
CA ASN A 88 25.13 17.98 16.52
C ASN A 88 25.14 17.53 17.99
N GLY A 89 24.15 16.75 18.41
CA GLY A 89 23.95 16.41 19.82
C GLY A 89 23.54 17.61 20.67
N ASP A 90 23.54 17.42 22.00
CA ASP A 90 23.16 18.44 22.98
C ASP A 90 24.33 19.37 23.40
N GLY A 91 25.53 19.12 22.86
CA GLY A 91 26.76 19.85 23.20
C GLY A 91 27.28 19.62 24.63
N LYS A 92 26.58 18.85 25.47
CA LYS A 92 26.97 18.60 26.87
C LYS A 92 27.78 17.32 27.01
N ARG A 93 27.49 16.32 26.18
CA ARG A 93 28.19 15.03 26.18
C ARG A 93 28.23 14.43 24.79
N LYS A 94 29.05 13.38 24.62
CA LYS A 94 29.01 12.56 23.41
C LYS A 94 27.63 11.89 23.29
N PRO A 95 26.90 12.08 22.16
CA PRO A 95 25.61 11.44 21.95
C PRO A 95 25.73 9.92 21.94
N LYS A 96 24.72 9.21 22.47
CA LYS A 96 24.65 7.74 22.37
C LYS A 96 23.96 7.35 21.06
N VAL A 97 24.35 6.20 20.50
CA VAL A 97 23.70 5.64 19.31
C VAL A 97 22.21 5.34 19.57
N SER A 98 21.86 4.87 20.77
CA SER A 98 20.45 4.66 21.13
C SER A 98 19.61 5.94 21.08
N GLU A 99 20.18 7.07 21.52
CA GLU A 99 19.50 8.38 21.50
C GLU A 99 19.35 8.90 20.07
N GLY A 100 20.38 8.71 19.23
CA GLY A 100 20.31 9.04 17.81
C GLY A 100 19.29 8.17 17.06
N ARG A 101 19.17 6.88 17.40
CA ARG A 101 18.12 5.99 16.87
C ARG A 101 16.75 6.54 17.22
N ASP A 102 16.52 6.89 18.48
CA ASP A 102 15.23 7.40 18.93
C ASP A 102 14.88 8.74 18.24
N LEU A 103 15.85 9.65 18.09
CA LEU A 103 15.68 10.89 17.32
C LEU A 103 15.36 10.62 15.84
N ALA A 104 16.07 9.69 15.20
CA ALA A 104 15.83 9.32 13.80
C ALA A 104 14.41 8.74 13.61
N VAL A 105 13.95 7.91 14.54
CA VAL A 105 12.58 7.38 14.56
C VAL A 105 11.55 8.52 14.74
N GLU A 106 11.81 9.50 15.60
CA GLU A 106 10.92 10.66 15.77
C GLU A 106 10.87 11.55 14.51
N ILE A 107 11.99 11.70 13.78
CA ILE A 107 11.99 12.40 12.48
C ILE A 107 11.12 11.65 11.48
N ARG A 108 11.25 10.32 11.38
CA ARG A 108 10.40 9.49 10.51
C ARG A 108 8.91 9.71 10.83
N LYS A 109 8.53 9.69 12.11
CA LYS A 109 7.15 9.96 12.54
C LYS A 109 6.66 11.35 12.11
N ALA A 110 7.46 12.39 12.35
CA ALA A 110 7.11 13.74 11.94
C ALA A 110 6.96 13.88 10.41
N ARG A 111 7.76 13.15 9.62
CA ARG A 111 7.58 13.10 8.15
C ARG A 111 6.30 12.39 7.73
N LEU A 112 5.92 11.31 8.44
CA LEU A 112 4.64 10.64 8.22
C LEU A 112 3.48 11.61 8.49
N GLU A 113 3.50 12.31 9.64
CA GLU A 113 2.51 13.34 10.01
C GLU A 113 2.42 14.43 8.92
N LEU A 114 3.57 14.94 8.45
CA LEU A 114 3.61 15.96 7.39
C LEU A 114 3.02 15.43 6.07
N ARG A 115 3.36 14.18 5.70
CA ARG A 115 2.88 13.57 4.47
C ARG A 115 1.37 13.35 4.51
N ASP A 116 0.84 12.89 5.64
CA ASP A 116 -0.59 12.67 5.80
C ASP A 116 -1.35 14.01 5.69
N LEU A 117 -0.83 15.07 6.30
CA LEU A 117 -1.38 16.42 6.18
C LEU A 117 -1.36 16.95 4.72
N ILE A 118 -0.27 16.71 4.00
CA ILE A 118 -0.16 17.07 2.57
C ILE A 118 -1.12 16.23 1.73
N ALA A 119 -1.29 14.94 2.02
CA ALA A 119 -2.21 14.06 1.32
C ALA A 119 -3.66 14.52 1.49
N ASP A 120 -4.05 14.89 2.71
CA ASP A 120 -5.36 15.48 3.01
C ASP A 120 -5.58 16.74 2.17
N ARG A 121 -4.59 17.64 2.11
CA ARG A 121 -4.68 18.86 1.28
C ARG A 121 -4.85 18.55 -0.20
N ILE A 122 -4.07 17.62 -0.73
CA ILE A 122 -4.14 17.20 -2.13
C ILE A 122 -5.54 16.65 -2.45
N SER A 123 -6.10 15.83 -1.55
CA SER A 123 -7.46 15.27 -1.73
C SER A 123 -8.53 16.36 -1.82
N LEU A 124 -8.40 17.44 -1.04
CA LEU A 124 -9.31 18.58 -1.10
C LEU A 124 -9.18 19.36 -2.42
N GLU A 125 -7.96 19.47 -2.94
CA GLU A 125 -7.63 20.20 -4.16
C GLU A 125 -7.82 19.39 -5.46
N GLU A 126 -8.19 18.11 -5.39
CA GLU A 126 -8.24 17.18 -6.52
C GLU A 126 -9.17 17.66 -7.65
N ASN A 127 -10.26 18.34 -7.30
CA ASN A 127 -11.27 18.83 -8.25
C ASN A 127 -11.10 20.30 -8.64
N THR A 128 -9.95 20.91 -8.33
CA THR A 128 -9.68 22.29 -8.77
C THR A 128 -9.39 22.35 -10.26
N ALA A 129 -9.61 23.52 -10.87
CA ALA A 129 -9.31 23.74 -12.28
C ALA A 129 -7.84 23.39 -12.62
N GLU A 130 -6.91 23.66 -11.69
CA GLU A 130 -5.49 23.33 -11.82
C GLU A 130 -5.28 21.81 -11.88
N SER A 131 -5.85 21.09 -10.91
CA SER A 131 -5.69 19.64 -10.78
C SER A 131 -6.32 18.91 -11.97
N LEU A 132 -7.53 19.30 -12.41
CA LEU A 132 -8.16 18.73 -13.60
C LEU A 132 -7.30 18.94 -14.86
N ALA A 133 -6.74 20.14 -15.02
CA ALA A 133 -5.89 20.46 -16.16
C ALA A 133 -4.55 19.70 -16.13
N ASP A 134 -3.94 19.54 -14.96
CA ASP A 134 -2.72 18.76 -14.77
C ASP A 134 -2.94 17.26 -15.01
N ASN A 135 -4.05 16.72 -14.54
CA ASN A 135 -4.45 15.33 -14.80
C ASN A 135 -4.65 15.11 -16.31
N ALA A 136 -5.42 15.97 -16.98
CA ALA A 136 -5.62 15.86 -18.43
C ALA A 136 -4.32 15.96 -19.22
N ARG A 137 -3.36 16.77 -18.76
CA ARG A 137 -2.00 16.82 -19.33
C ARG A 137 -1.30 15.47 -19.18
N PHE A 138 -1.33 14.90 -17.99
CA PHE A 138 -0.65 13.65 -17.68
C PHE A 138 -1.26 12.49 -18.46
N ASP A 139 -2.59 12.38 -18.48
CA ASP A 139 -3.35 11.39 -19.25
C ASP A 139 -3.03 11.47 -20.75
N TYR A 140 -2.90 12.68 -21.30
CA TYR A 140 -2.47 12.86 -22.68
C TYR A 140 -1.08 12.27 -22.92
N LEU A 141 -0.15 12.46 -21.99
CA LEU A 141 1.18 11.87 -22.10
C LEU A 141 1.13 10.34 -22.00
N VAL A 142 0.33 9.77 -21.11
CA VAL A 142 0.15 8.31 -20.99
C VAL A 142 -0.39 7.74 -22.30
N ALA A 143 -1.46 8.31 -22.83
CA ALA A 143 -2.07 7.89 -24.09
C ALA A 143 -1.06 7.86 -25.25
N HIS A 144 -0.18 8.87 -25.32
CA HIS A 144 0.74 9.06 -26.45
C HIS A 144 2.16 8.50 -26.24
N CYS A 145 2.48 7.95 -25.06
CA CYS A 145 3.81 7.40 -24.76
C CYS A 145 3.81 5.90 -24.44
N THR A 146 2.66 5.23 -24.59
CA THR A 146 2.49 3.81 -24.22
C THR A 146 2.36 2.93 -25.47
N PHE A 147 3.19 1.89 -25.54
CA PHE A 147 3.30 0.99 -26.69
C PHE A 147 3.31 -0.47 -26.25
N TYR A 148 2.78 -1.36 -27.08
CA TYR A 148 3.02 -2.79 -26.97
C TYR A 148 4.46 -3.13 -27.34
N LYS A 149 4.95 -4.30 -26.93
CA LYS A 149 6.31 -4.78 -27.26
C LYS A 149 6.63 -4.80 -28.76
N ASP A 150 5.62 -4.97 -29.62
CA ASP A 150 5.77 -4.93 -31.08
C ASP A 150 5.92 -3.52 -31.66
N GLY A 151 5.87 -2.49 -30.81
CA GLY A 151 6.05 -1.09 -31.16
C GLY A 151 4.77 -0.37 -31.57
N LYS A 152 3.61 -1.05 -31.59
CA LYS A 152 2.33 -0.40 -31.86
C LYS A 152 1.86 0.40 -30.65
N PRO A 153 1.21 1.56 -30.85
CA PRO A 153 0.62 2.30 -29.73
C PRO A 153 -0.47 1.45 -29.07
N VAL A 154 -0.55 1.53 -27.74
CA VAL A 154 -1.65 0.90 -26.98
C VAL A 154 -2.97 1.62 -27.23
N TYR A 155 -2.92 2.94 -27.36
CA TYR A 155 -4.05 3.82 -27.58
C TYR A 155 -3.89 4.55 -28.91
N ASN A 156 -4.90 4.49 -29.78
CA ASN A 156 -4.88 5.20 -31.06
C ASN A 156 -5.21 6.69 -30.90
N SER A 157 -5.89 7.05 -29.81
CA SER A 157 -6.24 8.42 -29.46
C SER A 157 -6.33 8.60 -27.96
N PHE A 158 -6.32 9.87 -27.53
CA PHE A 158 -6.62 10.24 -26.15
C PHE A 158 -8.02 9.77 -25.72
N GLU A 159 -9.02 9.83 -26.61
CA GLU A 159 -10.38 9.37 -26.33
C GLU A 159 -10.44 7.86 -26.07
N GLU A 160 -9.64 7.06 -26.79
CA GLU A 160 -9.53 5.63 -26.54
C GLU A 160 -8.94 5.36 -25.15
N TYR A 161 -7.88 6.09 -24.77
CA TYR A 161 -7.33 6.02 -23.42
C TYR A 161 -8.37 6.37 -22.36
N ASN A 162 -9.11 7.47 -22.55
CA ASN A 162 -10.09 7.93 -21.56
C ASN A 162 -11.20 6.91 -21.29
N ASN A 163 -11.57 6.10 -22.29
CA ASN A 163 -12.54 5.01 -22.13
C ASN A 163 -11.95 3.75 -21.46
N LYS A 164 -10.63 3.66 -21.32
CA LYS A 164 -9.87 2.52 -20.77
C LYS A 164 -8.97 2.92 -19.60
N SER A 165 -9.13 4.13 -19.07
CA SER A 165 -8.21 4.72 -18.07
C SER A 165 -8.24 3.98 -16.73
N ALA A 166 -9.29 3.19 -16.49
CA ALA A 166 -9.43 2.33 -15.32
C ALA A 166 -8.83 0.92 -15.49
N ASP A 167 -8.33 0.58 -16.67
CA ASP A 167 -7.80 -0.77 -16.94
C ASP A 167 -6.37 -0.91 -16.38
N GLU A 168 -5.95 -2.14 -16.12
CA GLU A 168 -4.63 -2.44 -15.54
C GLU A 168 -3.45 -1.94 -16.39
N ILE A 169 -3.62 -1.94 -17.72
CA ILE A 169 -2.63 -1.40 -18.66
C ILE A 169 -2.46 0.11 -18.47
N ALA A 170 -3.57 0.84 -18.30
CA ALA A 170 -3.54 2.28 -18.06
C ALA A 170 -2.84 2.59 -16.74
N PHE A 171 -3.16 1.85 -15.67
CA PHE A 171 -2.50 1.98 -14.37
C PHE A 171 -0.99 1.71 -14.45
N ALA A 172 -0.58 0.62 -15.10
CA ALA A 172 0.83 0.27 -15.26
C ALA A 172 1.60 1.31 -16.10
N ALA A 173 0.96 1.82 -17.15
CA ALA A 173 1.54 2.84 -18.01
C ALA A 173 1.68 4.20 -17.31
N ALA A 174 0.64 4.64 -16.60
CA ALA A 174 0.66 5.83 -15.76
C ALA A 174 1.77 5.74 -14.71
N SER A 175 1.85 4.62 -13.99
CA SER A 175 2.90 4.38 -12.99
C SER A 175 4.30 4.47 -13.58
N ALA A 176 4.54 3.84 -14.74
CA ALA A 176 5.84 3.91 -15.42
C ALA A 176 6.18 5.33 -15.93
N LEU A 177 5.18 6.07 -16.42
CA LEU A 177 5.40 7.45 -16.85
C LEU A 177 5.70 8.37 -15.65
N ALA A 178 4.98 8.21 -14.54
CA ALA A 178 5.20 8.97 -13.31
C ALA A 178 6.62 8.76 -12.76
N GLU A 179 7.09 7.50 -12.71
CA GLU A 179 8.46 7.14 -12.34
C GLU A 179 9.49 7.93 -13.20
N MET A 180 9.22 8.02 -14.51
CA MET A 180 10.12 8.68 -15.46
C MET A 180 10.10 10.21 -15.38
N LEU A 181 8.93 10.81 -15.18
CA LEU A 181 8.75 12.27 -15.22
C LEU A 181 9.05 12.95 -13.90
N TYR A 182 8.56 12.36 -12.80
CA TYR A 182 8.67 12.98 -11.49
C TYR A 182 9.93 12.55 -10.75
N ASN A 183 10.71 11.63 -11.34
CA ASN A 183 11.90 11.06 -10.72
C ASN A 183 11.58 10.74 -9.27
N ILE A 184 10.50 9.97 -9.06
CA ILE A 184 10.13 9.40 -7.76
C ILE A 184 11.31 8.52 -7.39
N ASP A 185 12.32 9.15 -6.82
CA ASP A 185 13.61 8.56 -6.62
C ASP A 185 13.37 7.53 -5.53
N SER A 186 13.45 6.25 -5.88
CA SER A 186 13.39 5.18 -4.90
C SER A 186 14.48 5.34 -3.83
N SER A 187 15.50 6.18 -4.08
CA SER A 187 16.50 6.59 -3.12
C SER A 187 16.19 7.89 -2.36
N PHE A 188 15.09 8.60 -2.64
CA PHE A 188 14.72 9.83 -1.90
C PHE A 188 14.69 9.57 -0.40
N GLU A 189 13.94 8.54 0.02
CA GLU A 189 13.88 8.10 1.42
C GLU A 189 15.28 7.75 1.95
N LYS A 190 16.09 7.02 1.18
CA LYS A 190 17.47 6.66 1.58
C LYS A 190 18.37 7.88 1.78
N ASN A 191 18.08 8.98 1.10
CA ASN A 191 18.85 10.22 1.16
C ASN A 191 18.40 11.16 2.29
N LEU A 192 17.32 10.86 2.99
CA LEU A 192 16.88 11.65 4.13
C LEU A 192 17.91 11.55 5.28
N PRO A 193 18.19 12.65 6.02
CA PRO A 193 19.24 12.69 7.02
C PRO A 193 19.14 11.58 8.08
N GLU A 194 17.93 11.31 8.58
CA GLU A 194 17.68 10.25 9.56
C GLU A 194 17.96 8.86 9.00
N ASN A 195 17.69 8.62 7.72
CA ASN A 195 17.91 7.32 7.08
C ASN A 195 19.39 7.11 6.77
N GLN A 196 20.10 8.14 6.30
CA GLN A 196 21.55 8.10 6.17
C GLN A 196 22.24 7.83 7.50
N TRP A 197 21.75 8.46 8.57
CA TRP A 197 22.26 8.25 9.92
C TRP A 197 22.01 6.81 10.40
N LEU A 198 20.79 6.28 10.25
CA LEU A 198 20.45 4.91 10.64
C LEU A 198 21.30 3.88 9.87
N THR A 199 21.45 4.06 8.56
CA THR A 199 22.28 3.19 7.71
C THR A 199 23.73 3.21 8.15
N LYS A 200 24.29 4.39 8.48
CA LYS A 200 25.67 4.54 8.95
C LYS A 200 25.96 3.73 10.21
N PHE A 201 24.97 3.53 11.07
CA PHE A 201 25.10 2.76 12.31
C PHE A 201 24.60 1.32 12.19
N GLY A 202 24.22 0.87 10.99
CA GLY A 202 23.72 -0.49 10.76
C GLY A 202 22.41 -0.78 11.51
N LEU A 203 21.56 0.23 11.66
CA LEU A 203 20.29 0.13 12.38
C LEU A 203 19.09 -0.05 11.44
N VAL A 204 19.36 -0.12 10.14
CA VAL A 204 18.37 -0.44 9.11
C VAL A 204 18.97 -1.38 8.06
N ASP A 205 18.10 -2.14 7.40
CA ASP A 205 18.45 -2.91 6.20
C ASP A 205 18.39 -2.06 4.91
N ASP A 206 18.63 -2.68 3.75
CA ASP A 206 18.61 -2.03 2.44
C ASP A 206 17.22 -1.50 2.04
N GLU A 207 16.16 -1.98 2.68
CA GLU A 207 14.77 -1.55 2.50
C GLU A 207 14.34 -0.49 3.52
N LEU A 208 15.27 -0.05 4.38
CA LEU A 208 15.06 0.92 5.47
C LEU A 208 14.21 0.39 6.65
N ASN A 209 13.99 -0.94 6.74
CA ASN A 209 13.38 -1.56 7.91
C ASN A 209 14.35 -1.47 9.08
N LEU A 210 13.86 -1.19 10.29
CA LEU A 210 14.70 -1.15 11.49
C LEU A 210 15.18 -2.55 11.83
N ILE A 211 16.46 -2.68 12.20
CA ILE A 211 17.06 -3.95 12.60
C ILE A 211 17.75 -3.83 13.97
N ASP A 212 17.71 -4.91 14.75
CA ASP A 212 18.53 -5.03 15.95
C ASP A 212 20.00 -5.20 15.54
N PRO A 213 20.92 -4.30 15.95
CA PRO A 213 22.34 -4.40 15.55
C PRO A 213 23.06 -5.63 16.13
N THR A 214 22.46 -6.32 17.10
CA THR A 214 23.03 -7.50 17.76
C THR A 214 22.60 -8.79 17.07
N SER A 215 21.31 -8.96 16.80
CA SER A 215 20.77 -10.18 16.18
C SER A 215 20.62 -10.07 14.67
N GLY A 216 20.48 -8.85 14.13
CA GLY A 216 20.11 -8.61 12.73
C GLY A 216 18.61 -8.79 12.44
N ASP A 217 17.80 -9.07 13.47
CA ASP A 217 16.36 -9.25 13.31
C ASP A 217 15.66 -7.92 13.01
N LYS A 218 14.57 -7.96 12.22
CA LYS A 218 13.68 -6.81 12.05
C LYS A 218 13.00 -6.48 13.37
N ILE A 219 12.94 -5.19 13.68
CA ILE A 219 12.35 -4.68 14.92
C ILE A 219 11.40 -3.51 14.65
N ASP A 220 10.44 -3.30 15.54
CA ASP A 220 9.59 -2.13 15.52
C ASP A 220 10.29 -0.89 16.13
N THR A 221 9.58 0.24 16.16
CA THR A 221 10.08 1.50 16.75
C THR A 221 10.35 1.44 18.26
N LYS A 222 9.93 0.37 18.95
CA LYS A 222 10.20 0.12 20.37
C LYS A 222 11.30 -0.93 20.59
N GLY A 223 11.85 -1.50 19.51
CA GLY A 223 12.86 -2.55 19.57
C GLY A 223 12.31 -3.96 19.77
N ARG A 224 11.01 -4.19 19.52
CA ARG A 224 10.40 -5.52 19.59
C ARG A 224 10.54 -6.22 18.25
N LYS A 225 10.84 -7.52 18.26
CA LYS A 225 11.03 -8.32 17.05
C LYS A 225 9.73 -8.38 16.24
N ILE A 226 9.87 -8.24 14.92
CA ILE A 226 8.77 -8.35 13.96
C ILE A 226 9.17 -9.24 12.78
N ASP A 227 8.17 -9.80 12.10
CA ASP A 227 8.38 -10.47 10.82
C ASP A 227 8.32 -9.52 9.61
N ASP A 228 8.42 -10.06 8.40
CA ASP A 228 8.38 -9.31 7.14
C ASP A 228 7.03 -8.63 6.86
N GLU A 229 5.95 -9.10 7.48
CA GLU A 229 4.62 -8.52 7.38
C GLU A 229 4.34 -7.49 8.49
N GLY A 230 5.27 -7.33 9.43
CA GLY A 230 5.19 -6.36 10.53
C GLY A 230 4.47 -6.87 11.78
N TYR A 231 4.19 -8.17 11.90
CA TYR A 231 3.62 -8.76 13.11
C TYR A 231 4.68 -8.92 14.19
N LEU A 232 4.30 -8.70 15.46
CA LEU A 232 5.19 -8.92 16.60
C LEU A 232 5.49 -10.41 16.74
N LEU A 233 6.73 -10.73 17.10
CA LEU A 233 7.19 -12.09 17.37
C LEU A 233 7.52 -12.27 18.85
N ASP A 234 7.16 -13.42 19.40
CA ASP A 234 7.64 -13.88 20.70
C ASP A 234 9.09 -14.42 20.62
N ASP A 235 9.63 -14.88 21.75
CA ASP A 235 10.99 -15.43 21.84
C ASP A 235 11.17 -16.73 21.01
N ASP A 236 10.09 -17.46 20.76
CA ASP A 236 10.06 -18.69 19.97
C ASP A 236 9.84 -18.41 18.45
N GLY A 237 9.59 -17.15 18.08
CA GLY A 237 9.34 -16.72 16.71
C GLY A 237 7.89 -16.87 16.24
N ASN A 238 6.93 -17.10 17.13
CA ASN A 238 5.51 -17.13 16.79
C ASN A 238 4.94 -15.71 16.76
N ARG A 239 3.94 -15.48 15.90
CA ARG A 239 3.22 -14.21 15.85
C ARG A 239 2.39 -14.02 17.11
N VAL A 240 2.49 -12.84 17.71
CA VAL A 240 1.72 -12.44 18.88
C VAL A 240 1.10 -11.06 18.71
N ASP A 241 0.03 -10.80 19.45
CA ASP A 241 -0.51 -9.45 19.59
C ASP A 241 0.33 -8.59 20.55
N LYS A 242 -0.11 -7.35 20.80
CA LYS A 242 0.56 -6.41 21.72
C LYS A 242 0.57 -6.87 23.18
N ASP A 243 -0.32 -7.78 23.56
CA ASP A 243 -0.52 -8.29 24.91
C ASP A 243 0.17 -9.67 25.08
N GLY A 244 0.76 -10.22 24.02
CA GLY A 244 1.49 -11.49 24.00
C GLY A 244 0.63 -12.71 23.65
N ASN A 245 -0.60 -12.52 23.16
CA ASN A 245 -1.45 -13.63 22.75
C ASN A 245 -1.07 -14.10 21.34
N GLU A 246 -0.93 -15.42 21.14
CA GLU A 246 -0.66 -16.02 19.83
C GLU A 246 -1.73 -15.67 18.79
N ILE A 247 -1.29 -15.32 17.60
CA ILE A 247 -2.11 -15.11 16.41
C ILE A 247 -1.62 -16.00 15.26
N THR A 248 -2.53 -16.38 14.37
CA THR A 248 -2.23 -17.22 13.21
C THR A 248 -1.50 -16.44 12.11
N SER A 249 -1.05 -17.14 11.07
CA SER A 249 -0.50 -16.53 9.85
C SER A 249 -1.47 -15.56 9.16
N GLU A 250 -2.77 -15.72 9.37
CA GLU A 250 -3.78 -14.81 8.82
C GLU A 250 -4.04 -13.60 9.74
N GLY A 251 -3.30 -13.47 10.85
CA GLY A 251 -3.49 -12.42 11.85
C GLY A 251 -4.73 -12.61 12.72
N LEU A 252 -5.26 -13.82 12.81
CA LEU A 252 -6.45 -14.15 13.60
C LEU A 252 -6.07 -14.80 14.94
N TYR A 253 -6.90 -14.62 15.96
CA TYR A 253 -6.72 -15.38 17.21
C TYR A 253 -6.98 -16.86 16.99
N LYS A 254 -6.14 -17.69 17.59
CA LYS A 254 -6.37 -19.13 17.63
C LYS A 254 -7.63 -19.42 18.44
N MET A 255 -8.65 -19.96 17.77
CA MET A 255 -9.90 -20.31 18.43
C MET A 255 -9.63 -21.38 19.50
N ALA A 256 -10.10 -21.13 20.73
CA ALA A 256 -10.04 -22.12 21.79
C ALA A 256 -10.82 -23.39 21.40
N ASP A 257 -10.44 -24.53 21.97
CA ASP A 257 -11.20 -25.76 21.82
C ASP A 257 -12.47 -25.68 22.69
N TYR A 258 -13.56 -25.21 22.09
CA TYR A 258 -14.85 -25.09 22.77
C TYR A 258 -15.52 -26.46 22.86
N GLN A 259 -15.85 -26.87 24.08
CA GLN A 259 -16.79 -27.96 24.28
C GLN A 259 -18.18 -27.53 23.80
N ASN A 260 -18.69 -28.18 22.74
CA ASN A 260 -20.05 -27.93 22.26
C ASN A 260 -21.10 -28.61 23.16
N ASP A 261 -21.46 -27.94 24.24
CA ASP A 261 -22.47 -28.35 25.21
C ASP A 261 -23.92 -28.15 24.71
N LEU A 262 -24.10 -27.42 23.61
CA LEU A 262 -25.37 -27.24 22.90
C LEU A 262 -25.71 -28.42 21.98
N ALA A 263 -24.72 -29.24 21.62
CA ALA A 263 -24.94 -30.43 20.80
C ALA A 263 -25.83 -31.43 21.57
N PRO A 264 -26.90 -31.99 20.94
CA PRO A 264 -27.76 -32.94 21.60
C PRO A 264 -26.96 -34.16 22.06
N LYS A 265 -26.94 -34.40 23.38
CA LYS A 265 -26.25 -35.56 23.96
C LYS A 265 -26.78 -36.83 23.30
N LYS A 266 -25.92 -37.57 22.58
CA LYS A 266 -26.27 -38.89 22.03
C LYS A 266 -26.85 -39.74 23.15
N ARG A 267 -28.14 -40.09 23.05
CA ARG A 267 -28.80 -41.01 23.98
C ARG A 267 -27.99 -42.31 23.98
N ARG A 268 -27.39 -42.66 25.12
CA ARG A 268 -26.78 -43.98 25.34
C ARG A 268 -27.84 -45.02 25.04
N SER A 269 -27.58 -45.91 24.08
CA SER A 269 -28.49 -47.02 23.82
C SER A 269 -28.52 -47.92 25.07
N THR A 270 -29.67 -48.01 25.70
CA THR A 270 -29.93 -49.01 26.72
C THR A 270 -29.89 -50.37 26.03
N ARG A 271 -28.93 -51.23 26.41
CA ARG A 271 -28.90 -52.64 26.00
C ARG A 271 -30.24 -53.28 26.40
N LYS A 272 -31.07 -53.63 25.41
CA LYS A 272 -32.28 -54.44 25.62
C LYS A 272 -31.85 -55.85 26.04
N ALA A 273 -32.41 -56.33 27.15
CA ALA A 273 -32.26 -57.70 27.62
C ALA A 273 -32.81 -58.69 26.57
N LYS A 274 -32.05 -59.77 26.36
CA LYS A 274 -32.31 -60.86 25.42
C LYS A 274 -33.44 -61.73 25.97
N ALA A 275 -34.52 -61.89 25.22
CA ALA A 275 -35.50 -62.95 25.41
C ALA A 275 -35.31 -63.97 24.28
N GLU A 276 -35.01 -65.20 24.65
CA GLU A 276 -34.91 -66.36 23.77
C GLU A 276 -36.31 -66.86 23.40
N GLU A 277 -36.56 -67.16 22.12
CA GLU A 277 -37.41 -68.31 21.80
C GLU A 277 -37.06 -68.96 20.45
N LYS A 278 -36.48 -70.15 20.61
CA LYS A 278 -36.54 -71.42 19.86
C LYS A 278 -36.79 -71.45 18.34
N GLU A 279 -35.79 -72.07 17.73
CA GLU A 279 -35.70 -72.81 16.48
C GLU A 279 -36.82 -73.86 16.30
N GLN A 280 -37.41 -73.90 15.09
CA GLN A 280 -37.93 -75.13 14.49
C GLN A 280 -37.46 -75.19 13.04
N THR A 281 -36.59 -76.16 12.78
CA THR A 281 -36.09 -76.61 11.48
C THR A 281 -37.17 -77.33 10.70
N GLU A 282 -37.29 -77.06 9.40
CA GLU A 282 -37.37 -78.12 8.39
C GLU A 282 -36.96 -77.62 7.00
N THR A 283 -36.15 -78.45 6.37
CA THR A 283 -35.40 -78.36 5.12
C THR A 283 -36.25 -78.41 3.87
N ASN A 284 -35.84 -77.70 2.81
CA ASN A 284 -35.64 -78.32 1.48
C ASN A 284 -34.89 -77.41 0.49
N GLU A 285 -33.76 -77.93 0.01
CA GLU A 285 -33.21 -77.76 -1.35
C GLU A 285 -34.33 -78.01 -2.40
N GLU A 286 -34.35 -77.53 -3.64
CA GLU A 286 -33.30 -77.20 -4.59
C GLU A 286 -33.94 -76.53 -5.83
N ALA A 287 -33.11 -75.82 -6.59
CA ALA A 287 -33.08 -75.72 -8.06
C ALA A 287 -34.28 -75.19 -8.87
N LEU A 288 -34.04 -73.99 -9.43
CA LEU A 288 -34.17 -73.60 -10.86
C LEU A 288 -34.95 -74.51 -11.81
N THR A 289 -35.86 -73.89 -12.59
CA THR A 289 -35.90 -73.96 -14.08
C THR A 289 -36.96 -72.95 -14.57
N THR A 290 -36.53 -71.86 -15.22
CA THR A 290 -36.44 -71.61 -16.68
C THR A 290 -37.65 -70.87 -17.25
N GLU A 291 -37.29 -69.77 -17.93
CA GLU A 291 -37.85 -69.25 -19.17
C GLU A 291 -39.16 -68.43 -19.21
N SER A 292 -39.00 -67.31 -19.92
CA SER A 292 -39.96 -66.46 -20.64
C SER A 292 -40.61 -65.31 -19.87
#